data_AF-E1NUE2-F1
#
_entry.id   AF-E1NUE2-F1
#
_cell.length_a   1.000
_cell.length_b   1.000
_cell.length_c   1.000
_cell.angle_alpha   90.00
_cell.angle_beta   90.00
_cell.angle_gamma   90.00
#
_symmetry.space_group_name_H-M   'P 1'
#
loop_
_entity.id
_entity.type
_entity.pdbx_description
1 polymer ?
#
loop_
_entity_poly.entity_id
_entity_poly.type
_entity_poly.pdbx_seq_one_letter_code
_entity_poly.pdbx_strand_id
1 'polypeptide(L)' 'MKKLSACTTILVGKKATIDGSTMIARNDDTYSPITPQNLLFRKQKK' A
#
# COMPACT_ATOMS: atom_id res chain seq x y z
N MET A 1 4.09 25.40 -1.93
CA MET A 1 4.92 24.22 -2.31
C MET A 1 4.08 22.95 -2.21
N LYS A 2 4.03 22.12 -3.26
CA LYS A 2 3.32 20.83 -3.23
C LYS A 2 4.19 19.85 -2.43
N LYS A 3 3.66 19.31 -1.32
CA LYS A 3 4.37 18.30 -0.53
C LYS A 3 4.25 16.97 -1.25
N LEU A 4 5.27 16.60 -2.03
CA LEU A 4 5.32 15.29 -2.70
C LEU A 4 5.73 14.23 -1.67
N SER A 5 4.94 13.16 -1.57
CA SER A 5 5.29 11.97 -0.79
C SER A 5 5.98 10.98 -1.72
N ALA A 6 7.11 10.42 -1.29
CA ALA A 6 7.74 9.32 -2.02
C ALA A 6 6.87 8.05 -1.88
N CYS A 7 6.83 7.24 -2.93
CA CYS A 7 6.29 5.89 -2.90
C CYS A 7 6.57 5.16 -4.21
N THR A 8 6.56 3.83 -4.12
CA THR A 8 6.67 2.90 -5.25
C THR A 8 5.49 1.95 -5.20
N THR A 9 4.85 1.75 -6.35
CA THR A 9 3.69 0.86 -6.49
C THR A 9 4.05 -0.32 -7.38
N ILE A 10 3.60 -1.52 -7.01
CA ILE A 10 3.69 -2.74 -7.82
C ILE A 10 2.28 -3.29 -8.03
N LEU A 11 1.95 -3.56 -9.29
CA LEU A 11 0.70 -4.19 -9.70
C LEU A 11 1.04 -5.50 -10.42
N VAL A 12 0.45 -6.61 -9.98
CA VAL A 12 0.66 -7.92 -10.62
C VAL A 12 -0.67 -8.56 -10.94
N GLY A 13 -0.92 -8.75 -12.23
CA GLY A 13 -2.13 -9.41 -12.70
C GLY A 13 -2.10 -10.92 -12.45
N LYS A 14 -3.27 -11.55 -12.31
CA LYS A 14 -3.44 -12.99 -12.02
C LYS A 14 -2.72 -13.98 -12.93
N LYS A 15 -2.31 -13.59 -14.14
CA LYS A 15 -1.55 -14.46 -15.06
C LYS A 15 -0.04 -14.29 -14.93
N ALA A 16 0.41 -13.28 -14.18
CA ALA A 16 1.81 -12.97 -13.93
C ALA A 16 2.25 -13.34 -12.50
N THR A 17 1.31 -13.59 -11.60
CA THR A 17 1.58 -14.13 -10.26
C THR A 17 1.81 -15.64 -10.30
N ILE A 18 2.61 -16.15 -9.36
CA ILE A 18 2.96 -17.59 -9.28
C ILE A 18 1.79 -18.48 -8.85
N ASP A 19 0.85 -17.93 -8.07
CA ASP A 19 -0.27 -18.64 -7.46
C ASP A 19 -1.63 -18.33 -8.11
N GLY A 20 -1.64 -17.47 -9.14
CA GLY A 20 -2.88 -17.04 -9.80
C GLY A 20 -3.66 -15.94 -9.07
N SER A 21 -3.16 -15.42 -7.94
CA SER A 21 -3.78 -14.30 -7.22
C SER A 21 -3.58 -12.96 -7.96
N THR A 22 -4.36 -11.92 -7.66
CA THR A 22 -4.02 -10.55 -8.08
C THR A 22 -3.39 -9.82 -6.91
N MET A 23 -2.23 -9.20 -7.12
CA MET A 23 -1.51 -8.48 -6.06
C MET A 23 -1.44 -6.98 -6.37
N ILE A 24 -1.77 -6.18 -5.36
CA ILE A 24 -1.57 -4.73 -5.33
C ILE A 24 -0.72 -4.39 -4.11
N ALA A 25 0.41 -3.72 -4.31
CA ALA A 25 1.33 -3.38 -3.24
C ALA A 25 1.89 -1.96 -3.43
N ARG A 26 2.14 -1.26 -2.32
CA ARG A 26 2.79 0.05 -2.29
C ARG A 26 3.62 0.17 -1.01
N ASN A 27 4.86 0.64 -1.10
CA ASN A 27 5.56 1.11 0.10
C ASN A 27 5.07 2.52 0.43
N ASP A 28 4.69 2.74 1.69
CA ASP A 28 4.21 4.03 2.17
C ASP A 28 5.36 4.78 2.82
N ASP A 29 6.21 5.41 2.00
CA ASP A 29 7.33 6.21 2.53
C ASP A 29 6.78 7.43 3.25
N THR A 30 7.23 7.58 4.48
CA THR A 30 6.86 8.72 5.33
C THR A 30 8.03 9.69 5.44
N TYR A 31 7.76 10.91 5.88
CA TYR A 31 8.82 11.91 6.07
C TYR A 31 9.84 11.52 7.15
N SER A 32 9.40 10.78 8.18
CA SER A 32 10.25 10.29 9.27
C SER A 32 10.71 8.86 8.99
N PRO A 33 11.96 8.49 9.33
CA PRO A 33 12.40 7.10 9.22
C PRO A 33 11.68 6.17 10.21
N ILE A 34 11.14 6.69 11.32
CA ILE A 34 10.36 5.94 12.29
C ILE A 34 8.95 6.49 12.30
N THR A 35 8.01 5.71 11.76
CA THR A 35 6.57 6.01 11.76
C THR A 35 5.79 4.73 12.09
N PRO A 36 5.21 4.61 13.30
CA PRO A 36 4.43 3.44 13.67
C PRO A 36 3.24 3.21 12.74
N GLN A 37 3.03 1.98 12.29
CA GLN A 37 1.89 1.59 11.45
C GLN A 37 0.90 0.73 12.24
N ASN A 38 -0.39 1.04 12.11
CA ASN A 38 -1.48 0.36 12.81
C ASN A 38 -2.47 -0.22 11.81
N LEU A 39 -2.89 -1.47 12.03
CA LEU A 39 -4.00 -2.08 11.30
C LEU A 39 -5.30 -1.87 12.09
N LEU A 40 -6.24 -1.12 11.51
CA LEU A 40 -7.53 -0.81 12.14
C LEU A 40 -8.68 -1.36 11.30
N PHE A 41 -9.53 -2.17 11.92
CA PHE A 41 -10.78 -2.63 11.31
C PHE A 41 -11.90 -1.63 11.60
N ARG A 42 -12.44 -0.99 10.56
CA ARG A 42 -13.60 -0.09 10.67
C ARG A 42 -14.84 -0.82 10.16
N LYS A 43 -15.85 -0.97 11.03
CA LYS A 43 -17.18 -1.45 10.61
C LYS A 43 -17.80 -0.45 9.64
N GLN A 44 -18.42 -0.96 8.57
CA GLN A 44 -19.26 -0.16 7.69
C GLN A 44 -20.37 0.50 8.52
N LYS A 45 -20.50 1.83 8.42
CA LYS A 45 -21.65 2.55 8.97
C LYS A 45 -22.80 2.40 7.99
N LYS A 46 -23.97 2.02 8.50
CA LYS A 46 -25.20 1.83 7.73
C LYS A 46 -25.71 3.16 7.19
#